data_AF-A0A258ZPD4-F1
#
_entry.id   AF-A0A258ZPD4-F1
#
_cell.length_a   1.000
_cell.length_b   1.000
_cell.length_c   1.000
_cell.angle_alpha   90.00
_cell.angle_beta   90.00
_cell.angle_gamma   90.00
#
_symmetry.space_group_name_H-M   'P 1'
#
loop_
_entity.id
_entity.type
_entity.pdbx_description
1 polymer ?
#
loop_
_entity_poly.entity_id
_entity_poly.type
_entity_poly.pdbx_seq_one_letter_code
_entity_poly.pdbx_strand_id
1 'polypeptide(L)'
;MLTGFAVTGRNGDYPGLGWIVVTRQDAAVAFADATRLALTILGIGLLALPVTFLGAYWFARKIARPLVTLTRAAAQIGRDPDATNLPHQRGSLEVMQLSGSLRALLRRLGSVEAQFVRTAEQYQQDMEQLRQLADTDPLTGLLNRRSFLTVADAALNGSRTSDGLGILMADIDHFKSVNDVYGHPAGDAVIRSVAASIGATLRQHDRVARFGGEEFVVLLLNVDRAGMMALAERMRSAIGSSRVLFEGREIAVTVSFGAALAQPGDRDVDEVIERADFALYSAKNSGRNCVAVADRKANPRAA
;
A
#
# COMPACT_ATOMS: atom_id res chain seq x y z
N MET A 1 67.00 -59.13 29.43
CA MET A 1 68.33 -58.49 29.57
C MET A 1 68.47 -57.49 28.45
N LEU A 2 68.65 -56.21 28.75
CA LEU A 2 68.91 -55.21 27.72
C LEU A 2 70.42 -55.19 27.46
N THR A 3 70.83 -55.35 26.21
CA THR A 3 72.24 -55.36 25.81
C THR A 3 72.57 -54.09 25.04
N GLY A 4 73.36 -53.21 25.65
CA GLY A 4 73.99 -52.09 24.96
C GLY A 4 75.34 -52.52 24.41
N PHE A 5 75.65 -52.13 23.18
CA PHE A 5 76.97 -52.33 22.61
C PHE A 5 77.58 -50.99 22.22
N ALA A 6 78.87 -50.81 22.52
CA ALA A 6 79.66 -49.70 22.02
C ALA A 6 80.86 -50.28 21.27
N VAL A 7 81.07 -49.78 20.05
CA VAL A 7 82.22 -50.15 19.23
C VAL A 7 83.34 -49.16 19.55
N THR A 8 84.45 -49.62 20.09
CA THR A 8 85.61 -48.78 20.40
C THR A 8 86.41 -48.55 19.12
N GLY A 9 86.60 -47.29 18.71
CA GLY A 9 87.30 -46.96 17.46
C GLY A 9 87.37 -45.49 17.04
N ARG A 10 87.33 -44.52 17.97
CA ARG A 10 87.61 -43.12 17.62
C ARG A 10 88.38 -42.42 18.74
N ASN A 11 89.65 -42.13 18.43
CA ASN A 11 90.69 -41.43 19.19
C ASN A 11 91.18 -42.08 20.49
N GLY A 12 92.34 -42.76 20.40
CA GLY A 12 93.22 -42.95 21.55
C GLY A 12 93.92 -44.30 21.66
N ASP A 13 93.32 -45.38 21.16
CA ASP A 13 93.82 -46.75 21.41
C ASP A 13 94.13 -47.57 20.14
N TYR A 14 95.05 -48.52 20.31
CA TYR A 14 95.75 -49.37 19.33
C TYR A 14 94.95 -49.80 18.08
N PRO A 15 95.49 -49.62 16.85
CA PRO A 15 94.82 -50.03 15.62
C PRO A 15 94.89 -51.56 15.42
N GLY A 16 93.74 -52.23 15.32
CA GLY A 16 93.66 -53.60 14.81
C GLY A 16 92.71 -54.57 15.54
N LEU A 17 92.15 -54.20 16.69
CA LEU A 17 91.25 -55.07 17.44
C LEU A 17 89.87 -54.42 17.59
N GLY A 18 88.90 -54.87 16.79
CA GLY A 18 87.51 -54.39 16.80
C GLY A 18 86.71 -54.89 18.01
N TRP A 19 87.14 -54.57 19.23
CA TRP A 19 86.43 -54.97 20.45
C TRP A 19 85.04 -54.33 20.51
N ILE A 20 84.06 -55.14 20.86
CA ILE A 20 82.70 -54.69 21.18
C ILE A 20 82.52 -54.84 22.68
N VAL A 21 82.36 -53.71 23.38
CA VAL A 21 82.00 -53.75 24.80
C VAL A 21 80.50 -54.01 24.88
N VAL A 22 80.12 -55.20 25.35
CA VAL A 22 78.73 -55.56 25.61
C VAL A 22 78.48 -55.39 27.10
N THR A 23 77.63 -54.42 27.45
CA THR A 23 77.14 -54.30 28.83
C THR A 23 75.79 -54.99 28.93
N ARG A 24 75.61 -55.81 29.98
CA ARG A 24 74.35 -56.49 30.29
C ARG A 24 73.78 -55.85 31.54
N GLN A 25 72.67 -55.16 31.39
CA GLN A 25 71.94 -54.55 32.51
C GLN A 25 70.51 -55.09 32.55
N ASP A 26 69.95 -55.17 33.75
CA ASP A 26 68.53 -55.46 33.91
C ASP A 26 67.70 -54.34 33.27
N ALA A 27 66.71 -54.71 32.47
CA ALA A 27 65.85 -53.76 31.79
C ALA A 27 65.08 -52.88 32.79
N ALA A 28 64.71 -53.41 33.96
CA ALA A 28 64.04 -52.64 35.00
C ALA A 28 64.93 -51.51 35.54
N VAL A 29 66.24 -51.71 35.60
CA VAL A 29 67.21 -50.70 36.07
C VAL A 29 67.54 -49.72 34.94
N ALA A 30 67.81 -50.23 33.72
CA ALA A 30 68.12 -49.39 32.57
C ALA A 30 66.98 -48.43 32.20
N PHE A 31 65.71 -48.82 32.41
CA PHE A 31 64.54 -48.00 32.10
C PHE A 31 63.89 -47.34 33.32
N ALA A 32 64.44 -47.46 34.53
CA ALA A 32 63.81 -46.93 35.75
C ALA A 32 63.47 -45.43 35.66
N ASP A 33 64.36 -44.62 35.11
CA ASP A 33 64.15 -43.18 34.94
C ASP A 33 63.09 -42.87 33.87
N ALA A 34 63.08 -43.64 32.78
CA ALA A 34 62.06 -43.54 31.75
C ALA A 34 60.67 -43.92 32.30
N THR A 35 60.58 -44.97 33.13
CA THR A 35 59.34 -45.37 33.79
C THR A 35 58.86 -44.32 34.79
N ARG A 36 59.76 -43.69 35.56
CA ARG A 36 59.40 -42.58 36.46
C ARG A 36 58.89 -41.35 35.70
N LEU A 37 59.54 -40.97 34.60
CA LEU A 37 59.08 -39.88 33.72
C LEU A 37 57.70 -40.19 33.13
N ALA A 38 57.49 -41.41 32.64
CA ALA A 38 56.20 -41.84 32.09
C ALA A 38 55.08 -41.75 33.14
N LEU A 39 55.32 -42.22 34.36
CA LEU A 39 54.36 -42.12 35.46
C LEU A 39 54.07 -40.66 35.87
N THR A 40 55.09 -39.80 35.84
CA THR A 40 54.93 -38.37 36.16
C THR A 40 54.07 -37.67 35.11
N ILE A 41 54.33 -37.92 33.82
CA ILE A 41 53.52 -37.40 32.70
C ILE A 41 52.08 -37.90 32.80
N LEU A 42 51.87 -39.19 33.09
CA LEU A 42 50.55 -39.77 33.31
C LEU A 42 49.82 -39.10 34.48
N GLY A 43 50.50 -38.85 35.60
CA GLY A 43 49.92 -38.18 36.76
C GLY A 43 49.51 -36.73 36.47
N ILE A 44 50.36 -35.96 35.78
CA ILE A 44 50.05 -34.59 35.35
C ILE A 44 48.85 -34.60 34.39
N GLY A 45 48.83 -35.51 33.41
CA GLY A 45 47.71 -35.66 32.48
C GLY A 45 46.39 -35.98 33.19
N LEU A 46 46.43 -36.89 34.17
CA LEU A 46 45.26 -37.28 34.96
C LEU A 46 44.67 -36.10 35.76
N LEU A 47 45.52 -35.18 36.22
CA LEU A 47 45.08 -33.98 36.95
C LEU A 47 44.64 -32.83 36.03
N ALA A 48 45.25 -32.68 34.85
CA ALA A 48 44.92 -31.61 33.92
C ALA A 48 43.56 -31.80 33.23
N LEU A 49 43.18 -33.06 32.94
CA LEU A 49 41.91 -33.40 32.30
C LEU A 49 40.66 -32.91 33.07
N PRO A 50 40.50 -33.18 34.38
CA PRO A 50 39.33 -32.70 35.12
C PRO A 50 39.31 -31.17 35.25
N VAL A 51 40.47 -30.51 35.41
CA VAL A 51 40.54 -29.05 35.51
C VAL A 51 40.08 -28.38 34.20
N THR A 52 40.59 -28.86 33.07
CA THR A 52 40.18 -28.36 31.75
C THR A 52 38.72 -28.66 31.46
N PHE A 53 38.23 -29.86 31.82
CA PHE A 53 36.82 -30.23 31.68
C PHE A 53 35.89 -29.35 32.55
N LEU A 54 36.23 -29.13 33.82
CA LEU A 54 35.45 -28.25 34.71
C LEU A 54 35.48 -26.80 34.22
N GLY A 55 36.64 -26.31 33.75
CA GLY A 55 36.77 -24.97 33.17
C GLY A 55 35.89 -24.79 31.93
N ALA A 56 35.96 -25.74 30.99
CA ALA A 56 35.12 -25.76 29.80
C ALA A 56 33.63 -25.87 30.15
N TYR A 57 33.27 -26.72 31.12
CA TYR A 57 31.91 -26.87 31.60
C TYR A 57 31.39 -25.57 32.23
N TRP A 58 32.17 -24.92 33.09
CA TRP A 58 31.83 -23.65 33.71
C TRP A 58 31.64 -22.56 32.65
N PHE A 59 32.56 -22.44 31.70
CA PHE A 59 32.49 -21.46 30.61
C PHE A 59 31.24 -21.68 29.74
N ALA A 60 30.97 -22.93 29.37
CA ALA A 60 29.78 -23.30 28.60
C ALA A 60 28.49 -22.94 29.36
N ARG A 61 28.44 -23.18 30.68
CA ARG A 61 27.23 -22.98 31.49
C ARG A 61 26.99 -21.52 31.88
N LYS A 62 28.05 -20.77 32.19
CA LYS A 62 27.96 -19.38 32.69
C LYS A 62 28.00 -18.32 31.60
N ILE A 63 28.66 -18.58 30.47
CA ILE A 63 28.93 -17.57 29.44
C ILE A 63 28.29 -17.97 28.10
N ALA A 64 28.66 -19.12 27.54
CA ALA A 64 28.27 -19.47 26.18
C ALA A 64 26.77 -19.73 26.03
N ARG A 65 26.16 -20.53 26.94
CA ARG A 65 24.73 -20.84 26.89
C ARG A 65 23.84 -19.61 27.00
N PRO A 66 24.01 -18.71 27.99
CA PRO A 66 23.21 -17.48 28.08
C PRO A 66 23.30 -16.60 26.82
N LEU A 67 24.50 -16.46 26.25
CA LEU A 67 24.69 -15.69 25.02
C LEU A 67 23.90 -16.29 23.86
N VAL A 68 24.03 -17.59 23.60
CA VAL A 68 23.32 -18.26 22.49
C VAL A 68 21.79 -18.18 22.66
N THR A 69 21.27 -18.31 23.88
CA THR A 69 19.85 -18.17 24.15
C THR A 69 19.34 -16.75 23.90
N LEU A 70 20.12 -15.72 24.28
CA LEU A 70 19.78 -14.33 24.01
C LEU A 70 19.78 -14.00 22.52
N THR A 71 20.79 -14.48 21.76
CA THR A 71 20.85 -14.24 20.31
C THR A 71 19.66 -14.87 19.59
N ARG A 72 19.25 -16.07 20.01
CA ARG A 72 18.07 -16.76 19.44
C ARG A 72 16.77 -16.06 19.79
N ALA A 73 16.60 -15.59 21.03
CA ALA A 73 15.42 -14.85 21.45
C ALA A 73 15.30 -13.50 20.71
N ALA A 74 16.41 -12.78 20.51
CA ALA A 74 16.43 -11.55 19.72
C ALA A 74 16.05 -11.80 18.25
N ALA A 75 16.48 -12.92 17.66
CA ALA A 75 16.11 -13.30 16.29
C ALA A 75 14.62 -13.69 16.13
N GLN A 76 13.92 -14.05 17.22
CA GLN A 76 12.49 -14.34 17.20
C GLN A 76 11.61 -13.08 17.30
N ILE A 77 12.06 -12.04 18.01
CA ILE A 77 11.32 -10.77 18.12
C ILE A 77 11.15 -10.08 16.77
N GLY A 78 12.10 -10.26 15.84
CA GLY A 78 11.98 -9.74 14.47
C GLY A 78 10.96 -10.49 13.58
N ARG A 79 10.36 -11.60 14.05
CA ARG A 79 9.41 -12.40 13.26
C ARG A 79 7.99 -12.48 13.84
N ASP A 80 7.78 -12.04 15.08
CA ASP A 80 6.49 -12.17 15.76
C ASP A 80 6.21 -10.95 16.68
N PRO A 81 5.28 -10.06 16.31
CA PRO A 81 4.96 -8.84 17.06
C PRO A 81 4.40 -9.08 18.48
N ASP A 82 3.84 -10.26 18.75
CA ASP A 82 3.12 -10.56 20.00
C ASP A 82 3.97 -11.32 21.03
N ALA A 83 5.23 -11.61 20.72
CA ALA A 83 6.15 -12.35 21.61
C ALA A 83 6.69 -11.47 22.76
N THR A 84 5.83 -11.07 23.69
CA THR A 84 6.13 -10.14 24.79
C THR A 84 6.64 -10.78 26.09
N ASN A 85 7.02 -12.06 26.11
CA ASN A 85 7.52 -12.71 27.33
C ASN A 85 8.93 -13.28 27.19
N LEU A 86 9.91 -12.50 27.65
CA LEU A 86 11.30 -12.94 27.80
C LEU A 86 11.54 -13.48 29.22
N PRO A 87 11.98 -14.74 29.38
CA PRO A 87 12.25 -15.31 30.69
C PRO A 87 13.34 -14.53 31.45
N HIS A 88 13.13 -14.33 32.76
CA HIS A 88 14.13 -13.78 33.68
C HIS A 88 15.17 -14.86 34.01
N GLN A 89 16.45 -14.65 33.67
CA GLN A 89 17.54 -15.56 34.06
C GLN A 89 18.67 -14.83 34.78
N ARG A 90 19.22 -15.48 35.82
CA ARG A 90 20.29 -14.99 36.69
C ARG A 90 21.67 -15.09 36.00
N GLY A 91 22.21 -13.95 35.53
CA GLY A 91 23.57 -13.76 35.00
C GLY A 91 24.33 -12.61 35.70
N SER A 92 25.54 -12.27 35.27
CA SER A 92 26.30 -11.11 35.80
C SER A 92 25.54 -9.78 35.55
N LEU A 93 25.73 -8.81 36.44
CA LEU A 93 25.02 -7.52 36.43
C LEU A 93 25.13 -6.80 35.08
N GLU A 94 26.28 -6.85 34.40
CA GLU A 94 26.45 -6.19 33.09
C GLU A 94 25.62 -6.84 31.98
N VAL A 95 25.48 -8.18 31.99
CA VAL A 95 24.70 -8.91 30.98
C VAL A 95 23.20 -8.64 31.17
N MET A 96 22.76 -8.53 32.42
CA MET A 96 21.39 -8.14 32.75
C MET A 96 21.08 -6.72 32.26
N GLN A 97 22.00 -5.77 32.50
CA GLN A 97 21.83 -4.37 32.09
C GLN A 97 21.80 -4.22 30.57
N LEU A 98 22.70 -4.90 29.85
CA LEU A 98 22.70 -4.91 28.37
C LEU A 98 21.42 -5.53 27.81
N SER A 99 20.95 -6.65 28.38
CA SER A 99 19.70 -7.28 27.96
C SER A 99 18.48 -6.41 28.22
N GLY A 100 18.47 -5.66 29.33
CA GLY A 100 17.42 -4.71 29.67
C GLY A 100 17.35 -3.54 28.69
N SER A 101 18.50 -2.97 28.34
CA SER A 101 18.61 -1.88 27.35
C SER A 101 18.20 -2.34 25.94
N LEU A 102 18.63 -3.54 25.51
CA LEU A 102 18.23 -4.09 24.22
C LEU A 102 16.71 -4.33 24.15
N ARG A 103 16.10 -4.89 25.20
CA ARG A 103 14.64 -5.06 25.30
C ARG A 103 13.88 -3.73 25.26
N ALA A 104 14.40 -2.71 25.93
CA ALA A 104 13.79 -1.38 25.91
C ALA A 104 13.85 -0.76 24.50
N LEU A 105 14.96 -0.96 23.79
CA LEU A 105 15.16 -0.47 22.43
C LEU A 105 14.26 -1.21 21.42
N LEU A 106 14.19 -2.54 21.50
CA LEU A 106 13.31 -3.35 20.65
C LEU A 106 11.82 -3.00 20.86
N ARG A 107 11.38 -2.78 22.11
CA ARG A 107 10.01 -2.30 22.38
C ARG A 107 9.74 -0.91 21.80
N ARG A 108 10.70 0.00 21.90
CA ARG A 108 10.59 1.34 21.28
C ARG A 108 10.47 1.23 19.76
N LEU A 109 11.29 0.39 19.13
CA LEU A 109 11.21 0.15 17.68
C LEU A 109 9.85 -0.41 17.27
N GLY A 110 9.35 -1.45 17.94
CA GLY A 110 8.03 -2.01 17.63
C GLY A 110 6.88 -1.00 17.84
N SER A 111 6.94 -0.19 18.90
CA SER A 111 5.94 0.87 19.12
C SER A 111 5.98 1.97 18.06
N VAL A 112 7.18 2.32 17.59
CA VAL A 112 7.37 3.31 16.52
C VAL A 112 6.85 2.77 15.19
N GLU A 113 7.14 1.51 14.87
CA GLU A 113 6.64 0.86 13.67
C GLU A 113 5.11 0.78 13.64
N ALA A 114 4.48 0.37 14.75
CA ALA A 114 3.02 0.38 14.88
C ALA A 114 2.42 1.79 14.77
N GLN A 115 3.11 2.81 15.30
CA GLN A 115 2.68 4.20 15.18
C GLN A 115 2.80 4.72 13.74
N PHE A 116 3.87 4.34 13.02
CA PHE A 116 4.04 4.67 11.60
C PHE A 116 2.93 4.09 10.73
N VAL A 117 2.57 2.81 10.93
CA VAL A 117 1.49 2.16 10.17
C VAL A 117 0.16 2.91 10.38
N ARG A 118 -0.22 3.15 11.64
CA ARG A 118 -1.47 3.89 11.96
C ARG A 118 -1.49 5.30 11.36
N THR A 119 -0.36 6.00 11.45
CA THR A 119 -0.23 7.35 10.90
C THR A 119 -0.37 7.35 9.38
N ALA A 120 0.26 6.39 8.70
CA ALA A 120 0.15 6.24 7.25
C ALA A 120 -1.29 5.91 6.80
N GLU A 121 -1.97 5.00 7.51
CA GLU A 121 -3.39 4.69 7.26
C GLU A 121 -4.27 5.94 7.40
N GLN A 122 -4.07 6.71 8.48
CA GLN A 122 -4.83 7.94 8.72
C GLN A 122 -4.55 9.01 7.66
N TYR A 123 -3.29 9.19 7.26
CA TYR A 123 -2.95 10.08 6.13
C TYR A 123 -3.64 9.67 4.83
N GLN A 124 -3.75 8.37 4.54
CA GLN A 124 -4.46 7.92 3.35
C GLN A 124 -5.96 8.22 3.42
N GLN A 125 -6.59 8.00 4.57
CA GLN A 125 -8.00 8.32 4.78
C GLN A 125 -8.28 9.82 4.62
N ASP A 126 -7.46 10.66 5.24
CA ASP A 126 -7.58 12.12 5.15
C ASP A 126 -7.41 12.60 3.70
N MET A 127 -6.43 12.04 2.97
CA MET A 127 -6.22 12.35 1.55
C MET A 127 -7.40 11.94 0.67
N GLU A 128 -8.03 10.79 0.95
CA GLU A 128 -9.21 10.33 0.21
C GLU A 128 -10.42 11.22 0.49
N GLN A 129 -10.64 11.61 1.74
CA GLN A 129 -11.71 12.56 2.09
C GLN A 129 -11.47 13.93 1.45
N LEU A 130 -10.23 14.43 1.46
CA LEU A 130 -9.86 15.68 0.79
C LEU A 130 -10.11 15.60 -0.72
N ARG A 131 -9.82 14.47 -1.36
CA ARG A 131 -10.14 14.24 -2.77
C ARG A 131 -11.64 14.24 -3.03
N GLN A 132 -12.42 13.51 -2.23
CA GLN A 132 -13.88 13.47 -2.39
C GLN A 132 -14.50 14.86 -2.23
N LEU A 133 -14.08 15.64 -1.24
CA LEU A 133 -14.51 17.03 -1.06
C LEU A 133 -14.05 17.95 -2.20
N ALA A 134 -12.89 17.68 -2.78
CA ALA A 134 -12.35 18.43 -3.90
C ALA A 134 -13.02 18.07 -5.23
N ASP A 135 -13.59 16.86 -5.37
CA ASP A 135 -14.08 16.33 -6.64
C ASP A 135 -15.60 16.27 -6.78
N THR A 136 -16.32 16.35 -5.66
CA THR A 136 -17.78 16.25 -5.65
C THR A 136 -18.46 17.55 -5.24
N ASP A 137 -19.72 17.71 -5.65
CA ASP A 137 -20.62 18.75 -5.16
C ASP A 137 -21.24 18.30 -3.82
N PRO A 138 -21.14 19.11 -2.75
CA PRO A 138 -21.57 18.70 -1.41
C PRO A 138 -23.09 18.54 -1.27
N LEU A 139 -23.89 19.13 -2.16
CA LEU A 139 -25.34 19.04 -2.09
C LEU A 139 -25.86 17.73 -2.70
N THR A 140 -25.28 17.31 -3.82
CA THR A 140 -25.77 16.19 -4.63
C THR A 140 -24.89 14.94 -4.54
N GLY A 141 -23.62 15.08 -4.13
CA GLY A 141 -22.62 14.01 -4.16
C GLY A 141 -22.15 13.65 -5.59
N LEU A 142 -22.63 14.35 -6.61
CA LEU A 142 -22.17 14.19 -8.00
C LEU A 142 -20.80 14.83 -8.17
N LEU A 143 -20.15 14.61 -9.32
CA LEU A 143 -18.94 15.35 -9.67
C LEU A 143 -19.22 16.85 -9.65
N ASN A 144 -18.24 17.65 -9.23
CA ASN A 144 -18.30 19.09 -9.47
C ASN A 144 -17.80 19.42 -10.89
N ARG A 145 -18.02 20.66 -11.32
CA ARG A 145 -17.60 21.16 -12.64
C ARG A 145 -16.13 20.87 -12.96
N ARG A 146 -15.21 21.10 -12.03
CA ARG A 146 -13.76 20.94 -12.26
C ARG A 146 -13.41 19.48 -12.56
N SER A 147 -13.93 18.56 -11.76
CA SER A 147 -13.61 17.14 -11.89
C SER A 147 -14.31 16.51 -13.08
N PHE A 148 -15.50 17.02 -13.46
CA PHE A 148 -16.14 16.66 -14.72
C PHE A 148 -15.29 17.02 -15.94
N LEU A 149 -14.80 18.26 -16.03
CA LEU A 149 -13.98 18.69 -17.16
C LEU A 149 -12.74 17.81 -17.32
N THR A 150 -12.07 17.49 -16.20
CA THR A 150 -10.89 16.61 -16.20
C THR A 150 -11.21 15.21 -16.75
N VAL A 151 -12.32 14.61 -16.31
CA VAL A 151 -12.72 13.27 -16.77
C VAL A 151 -13.20 13.29 -18.23
N ALA A 152 -13.91 14.33 -18.63
CA ALA A 152 -14.45 14.45 -19.97
C ALA A 152 -13.37 14.77 -21.02
N ASP A 153 -12.37 15.60 -20.70
CA ASP A 153 -11.20 15.81 -21.56
C ASP A 153 -10.37 14.54 -21.70
N ALA A 154 -10.16 13.80 -20.60
CA ALA A 154 -9.47 12.51 -20.67
C ALA A 154 -10.23 11.52 -21.57
N ALA A 155 -11.56 11.50 -21.51
CA ALA A 155 -12.39 10.67 -22.36
C ALA A 155 -12.34 11.10 -23.83
N LEU A 156 -12.39 12.41 -24.12
CA LEU A 156 -12.30 12.94 -25.48
C LEU A 156 -10.95 12.59 -26.13
N ASN A 157 -9.86 12.78 -25.40
CA ASN A 157 -8.50 12.49 -25.88
C ASN A 157 -8.20 10.99 -25.98
N GLY A 158 -8.85 10.16 -25.15
CA GLY A 158 -8.71 8.70 -25.16
C GLY A 158 -9.63 7.99 -26.15
N SER A 159 -10.68 8.65 -26.63
CA SER A 159 -11.66 8.09 -27.54
C SER A 159 -11.07 7.90 -28.94
N ARG A 160 -11.32 6.74 -29.56
CA ARG A 160 -11.16 6.63 -31.02
C ARG A 160 -12.30 7.40 -31.68
N THR A 161 -12.10 7.86 -32.91
CA THR A 161 -13.11 8.60 -33.69
C THR A 161 -14.44 7.83 -33.83
N SER A 162 -14.43 6.50 -33.70
CA SER A 162 -15.60 5.62 -33.76
C SER A 162 -16.39 5.49 -32.45
N ASP A 163 -15.82 5.87 -31.31
CA ASP A 163 -16.31 5.42 -29.99
C ASP A 163 -17.36 6.38 -29.39
N GLY A 164 -17.85 7.34 -30.18
CA GLY A 164 -19.05 8.14 -29.91
C GLY A 164 -19.12 8.75 -28.50
N LEU A 165 -18.60 9.96 -28.33
CA LEU A 165 -18.73 10.73 -27.09
C LEU A 165 -19.88 11.73 -27.21
N GLY A 166 -20.75 11.77 -26.20
CA GLY A 166 -21.88 12.69 -26.12
C GLY A 166 -21.87 13.50 -24.82
N ILE A 167 -22.28 14.76 -24.92
CA ILE A 167 -22.51 15.65 -23.78
C ILE A 167 -23.99 16.03 -23.75
N LEU A 168 -24.60 15.93 -22.57
CA LEU A 168 -25.91 16.52 -22.30
C LEU A 168 -25.74 17.64 -21.27
N MET A 169 -26.22 18.83 -21.59
CA MET A 169 -26.47 19.92 -20.66
C MET A 169 -27.92 19.87 -20.22
N ALA A 170 -28.17 19.99 -18.93
CA ALA A 170 -29.50 19.92 -18.35
C ALA A 170 -29.71 21.07 -17.37
N ASP A 171 -30.91 21.65 -17.38
CA ASP A 171 -31.27 22.73 -16.47
C ASP A 171 -32.72 22.60 -16.02
N ILE A 172 -32.94 22.81 -14.72
CA ILE A 172 -34.25 22.68 -14.11
C ILE A 172 -35.12 23.87 -14.50
N ASP A 173 -36.22 23.59 -15.20
CA ASP A 173 -37.10 24.61 -15.70
C ASP A 173 -37.76 25.39 -14.56
N HIS A 174 -37.71 26.72 -14.64
CA HIS A 174 -38.32 27.63 -13.65
C HIS A 174 -37.83 27.41 -12.21
N PHE A 175 -36.60 26.93 -12.00
CA PHE A 175 -36.06 26.64 -10.66
C PHE A 175 -36.08 27.85 -9.71
N LYS A 176 -35.83 29.06 -10.22
CA LYS A 176 -35.99 30.29 -9.44
C LYS A 176 -37.40 30.43 -8.83
N SER A 177 -38.45 30.08 -9.57
CA SER A 177 -39.83 30.10 -9.07
C SER A 177 -40.03 29.12 -7.90
N VAL A 178 -39.39 27.95 -7.97
CA VAL A 178 -39.42 26.98 -6.85
C VAL A 178 -38.79 27.59 -5.60
N ASN A 179 -37.63 28.23 -5.72
CA ASN A 179 -36.99 28.91 -4.60
C ASN A 179 -37.83 30.08 -4.06
N ASP A 180 -38.43 30.87 -4.95
CA ASP A 180 -39.23 32.03 -4.56
C ASP A 180 -40.52 31.61 -3.83
N VAL A 181 -41.12 30.47 -4.20
CA VAL A 181 -42.39 29.97 -3.62
C VAL A 181 -42.18 29.09 -2.38
N TYR A 182 -41.15 28.24 -2.38
CA TYR A 182 -40.94 27.20 -1.35
C TYR A 182 -39.68 27.40 -0.51
N GLY A 183 -38.84 28.38 -0.87
CA GLY A 183 -37.56 28.65 -0.20
C GLY A 183 -36.40 27.78 -0.71
N HIS A 184 -35.18 28.24 -0.45
CA HIS A 184 -33.95 27.54 -0.84
C HIS A 184 -33.85 26.08 -0.36
N PRO A 185 -34.26 25.72 0.87
CA PRO A 185 -34.22 24.32 1.32
C PRO A 185 -35.06 23.37 0.45
N ALA A 186 -36.18 23.85 -0.09
CA ALA A 186 -37.01 23.10 -1.01
C ALA A 186 -36.35 22.98 -2.40
N GLY A 187 -35.70 24.05 -2.88
CA GLY A 187 -34.88 24.01 -4.09
C GLY A 187 -33.74 23.00 -3.98
N ASP A 188 -33.07 22.93 -2.83
CA ASP A 188 -32.03 21.94 -2.55
C ASP A 188 -32.57 20.50 -2.59
N ALA A 189 -33.80 20.28 -2.08
CA ALA A 189 -34.47 18.99 -2.18
C ALA A 189 -34.79 18.61 -3.63
N VAL A 190 -35.22 19.59 -4.43
CA VAL A 190 -35.46 19.42 -5.87
C VAL A 190 -34.15 19.07 -6.60
N ILE A 191 -33.06 19.79 -6.34
CA ILE A 191 -31.74 19.52 -6.92
C ILE A 191 -31.28 18.09 -6.60
N ARG A 192 -31.41 17.65 -5.34
CA ARG A 192 -31.08 16.28 -4.95
C ARG A 192 -31.94 15.24 -5.66
N SER A 193 -33.24 15.50 -5.81
CA SER A 193 -34.14 14.60 -6.52
C SER A 193 -33.77 14.48 -8.00
N VAL A 194 -33.51 15.60 -8.67
CA VAL A 194 -33.10 15.62 -10.08
C VAL A 194 -31.77 14.91 -10.27
N ALA A 195 -30.78 15.17 -9.40
CA ALA A 195 -29.50 14.47 -9.39
C ALA A 195 -29.67 12.94 -9.29
N ALA A 196 -30.51 12.49 -8.37
CA ALA A 196 -30.79 11.06 -8.19
C ALA A 196 -31.50 10.46 -9.42
N SER A 197 -32.47 11.16 -10.01
CA SER A 197 -33.14 10.71 -11.23
C SER A 197 -32.19 10.59 -12.42
N ILE A 198 -31.29 11.55 -12.62
CA ILE A 198 -30.27 11.47 -13.67
C ILE A 198 -29.36 10.27 -13.38
N GLY A 199 -28.79 10.18 -12.18
CA GLY A 199 -27.89 9.11 -11.78
C GLY A 199 -28.47 7.70 -11.95
N ALA A 200 -29.75 7.49 -11.60
CA ALA A 200 -30.43 6.21 -11.76
C ALA A 200 -30.64 5.79 -13.22
N THR A 201 -30.53 6.73 -14.17
CA THR A 201 -30.75 6.49 -15.60
C THR A 201 -29.47 6.13 -16.35
N LEU A 202 -28.32 6.39 -15.73
CA LEU A 202 -26.98 6.28 -16.33
C LEU A 202 -26.38 4.88 -16.22
N ARG A 203 -25.47 4.56 -17.15
CA ARG A 203 -24.67 3.33 -17.09
C ARG A 203 -23.42 3.56 -16.23
N GLN A 204 -22.74 2.47 -15.87
CA GLN A 204 -21.54 2.50 -15.02
C GLN A 204 -20.41 3.40 -15.56
N HIS A 205 -20.29 3.53 -16.88
CA HIS A 205 -19.23 4.32 -17.52
C HIS A 205 -19.63 5.77 -17.82
N ASP A 206 -20.92 6.09 -17.75
CA ASP A 206 -21.39 7.45 -17.93
C ASP A 206 -21.11 8.25 -16.65
N ARG A 207 -20.90 9.56 -16.79
CA ARG A 207 -20.62 10.45 -15.66
C ARG A 207 -21.62 11.59 -15.64
N VAL A 208 -21.96 12.06 -14.44
CA VAL A 208 -22.78 13.25 -14.24
C VAL A 208 -22.12 14.17 -13.23
N ALA A 209 -22.24 15.46 -13.48
CA ALA A 209 -21.80 16.51 -12.60
C ALA A 209 -22.91 17.52 -12.37
N ARG A 210 -22.84 18.20 -11.22
CA ARG A 210 -23.49 19.49 -11.04
C ARG A 210 -22.56 20.56 -11.59
N PHE A 211 -22.95 21.17 -12.70
CA PHE A 211 -22.12 22.13 -13.44
C PHE A 211 -22.28 23.56 -12.92
N GLY A 212 -23.46 23.88 -12.40
CA GLY A 212 -23.85 25.18 -11.86
C GLY A 212 -24.89 25.06 -10.74
N GLY A 213 -25.63 26.13 -10.46
CA GLY A 213 -26.64 26.14 -9.38
C GLY A 213 -27.74 25.10 -9.59
N GLU A 214 -28.43 25.18 -10.73
CA GLU A 214 -29.52 24.28 -11.16
C GLU A 214 -29.17 23.48 -12.43
N GLU A 215 -27.91 23.54 -12.83
CA GLU A 215 -27.39 22.98 -14.08
C GLU A 215 -26.61 21.69 -13.83
N PHE A 216 -26.88 20.69 -14.66
CA PHE A 216 -26.18 19.42 -14.66
C PHE A 216 -25.55 19.16 -16.03
N VAL A 217 -24.46 18.42 -16.03
CA VAL A 217 -23.82 17.95 -17.25
C VAL A 217 -23.63 16.44 -17.18
N VAL A 218 -23.89 15.76 -18.29
CA VAL A 218 -23.73 14.31 -18.42
C VAL A 218 -22.75 14.01 -19.54
N LEU A 219 -21.77 13.16 -19.25
CA LEU A 219 -20.86 12.55 -20.21
C LEU A 219 -21.37 11.15 -20.53
N LEU A 220 -21.60 10.90 -21.82
CA LEU A 220 -21.99 9.61 -22.36
C LEU A 220 -20.88 9.06 -23.24
N LEU A 221 -20.53 7.80 -23.04
CA LEU A 221 -19.49 7.10 -23.81
C LEU A 221 -20.13 6.01 -24.69
N ASN A 222 -19.54 5.75 -25.86
CA ASN A 222 -20.03 4.73 -26.80
C ASN A 222 -21.50 4.97 -27.18
N VAL A 223 -21.82 6.22 -27.53
CA VAL A 223 -23.19 6.65 -27.84
C VAL A 223 -23.27 7.27 -29.23
N ASP A 224 -24.35 6.97 -29.95
CA ASP A 224 -24.73 7.65 -31.18
C ASP A 224 -25.83 8.68 -30.92
N ARG A 225 -26.25 9.41 -31.97
CA ARG A 225 -27.28 10.46 -31.84
C ARG A 225 -28.59 9.89 -31.30
N ALA A 226 -29.00 8.71 -31.78
CA ALA A 226 -30.27 8.10 -31.40
C ALA A 226 -30.26 7.63 -29.94
N GLY A 227 -29.20 6.96 -29.50
CA GLY A 227 -29.01 6.51 -28.12
C GLY A 227 -28.91 7.67 -27.14
N MET A 228 -28.19 8.74 -27.50
CA MET A 228 -28.09 9.96 -26.68
C MET A 228 -29.45 10.61 -26.50
N MET A 229 -30.24 10.73 -27.58
CA MET A 229 -31.60 11.26 -27.52
C MET A 229 -32.53 10.41 -26.67
N ALA A 230 -32.48 9.08 -26.83
CA ALA A 230 -33.31 8.17 -26.05
C ALA A 230 -32.97 8.23 -24.55
N LEU A 231 -31.69 8.39 -24.20
CA LEU A 231 -31.25 8.59 -22.81
C LEU A 231 -31.74 9.91 -22.23
N ALA A 232 -31.55 11.02 -22.95
CA ALA A 232 -32.01 12.34 -22.53
C ALA A 232 -33.53 12.37 -22.33
N GLU A 233 -34.29 11.79 -23.26
CA GLU A 233 -35.75 11.73 -23.16
C GLU A 233 -36.23 10.86 -22.00
N ARG A 234 -35.53 9.76 -21.72
CA ARG A 234 -35.81 8.91 -20.54
C ARG A 234 -35.57 9.67 -19.24
N MET A 235 -34.46 10.42 -19.13
CA MET A 235 -34.19 11.27 -17.96
C MET A 235 -35.25 12.35 -17.80
N ARG A 236 -35.59 13.05 -18.90
CA ARG A 236 -36.63 14.09 -18.93
C ARG A 236 -37.97 13.56 -18.44
N SER A 237 -38.41 12.41 -18.96
CA SER A 237 -39.66 11.76 -18.57
C SER A 237 -39.64 11.30 -17.10
N ALA A 238 -38.54 10.70 -16.64
CA ALA A 238 -38.38 10.29 -15.24
C ALA A 238 -38.45 11.47 -14.27
N ILE A 239 -37.81 12.59 -14.60
CA ILE A 239 -37.86 13.81 -13.78
C ILE A 239 -39.25 14.44 -13.81
N GLY A 240 -39.85 14.60 -14.99
CA GLY A 240 -41.18 15.21 -15.15
C GLY A 240 -42.33 14.41 -14.50
N SER A 241 -42.15 13.10 -14.37
CA SER A 241 -43.10 12.22 -13.65
C SER A 241 -42.84 12.14 -12.14
N SER A 242 -41.69 12.63 -11.66
CA SER A 242 -41.37 12.65 -10.23
C SER A 242 -42.13 13.75 -9.48
N ARG A 243 -42.31 13.53 -8.17
CA ARG A 243 -42.86 14.49 -7.22
C ARG A 243 -41.91 14.56 -6.03
N VAL A 244 -41.42 15.76 -5.73
CA VAL A 244 -40.52 16.00 -4.59
C VAL A 244 -41.37 16.38 -3.40
N LEU A 245 -41.42 15.52 -2.39
CA LEU A 245 -42.13 15.80 -1.14
C LEU A 245 -41.22 16.61 -0.20
N PHE A 246 -41.60 17.85 0.08
CA PHE A 246 -40.88 18.72 1.01
C PHE A 246 -41.87 19.38 1.98
N GLU A 247 -41.69 19.15 3.28
CA GLU A 247 -42.58 19.68 4.35
C GLU A 247 -44.08 19.43 4.08
N GLY A 248 -44.41 18.24 3.56
CA GLY A 248 -45.80 17.85 3.26
C GLY A 248 -46.38 18.44 1.96
N ARG A 249 -45.59 19.17 1.17
CA ARG A 249 -45.98 19.67 -0.15
C ARG A 249 -45.31 18.88 -1.26
N GLU A 250 -46.05 18.59 -2.31
CA GLU A 250 -45.50 17.99 -3.54
C GLU A 250 -45.07 19.08 -4.51
N ILE A 251 -43.80 19.04 -4.91
CA ILE A 251 -43.21 19.95 -5.88
C ILE A 251 -42.98 19.16 -7.17
N ALA A 252 -43.55 19.66 -8.27
CA ALA A 252 -43.35 19.15 -9.61
C ALA A 252 -42.41 20.06 -10.38
N VAL A 253 -41.39 19.49 -11.01
CA VAL A 253 -40.46 20.23 -11.88
C VAL A 253 -40.28 19.50 -13.20
N THR A 254 -39.88 20.26 -14.22
CA THR A 254 -39.41 19.71 -15.49
C THR A 254 -37.97 20.13 -15.72
N VAL A 255 -37.34 19.50 -16.71
CA VAL A 255 -35.97 19.78 -17.09
C VAL A 255 -35.91 19.90 -18.61
N SER A 256 -35.11 20.85 -19.07
CA SER A 256 -34.75 20.98 -20.47
C SER A 256 -33.36 20.41 -20.69
N PHE A 257 -33.14 19.74 -21.83
CA PHE A 257 -31.84 19.19 -22.20
C PHE A 257 -31.35 19.76 -23.53
N GLY A 258 -30.06 20.08 -23.57
CA GLY A 258 -29.31 20.31 -24.79
C GLY A 258 -28.27 19.22 -24.98
N ALA A 259 -28.20 18.64 -26.17
CA ALA A 259 -27.36 17.48 -26.45
C ALA A 259 -26.38 17.78 -27.59
N ALA A 260 -25.12 17.35 -27.45
CA ALA A 260 -24.13 17.44 -28.51
C ALA A 260 -23.25 16.20 -28.56
N LEU A 261 -22.96 15.72 -29.77
CA LEU A 261 -21.91 14.73 -29.99
C LEU A 261 -20.57 15.44 -30.21
N ALA A 262 -19.51 14.81 -29.72
CA ALA A 262 -18.16 15.13 -30.13
C ALA A 262 -18.00 14.90 -31.64
N GLN A 263 -17.23 15.77 -32.28
CA GLN A 263 -16.99 15.80 -33.71
C GLN A 263 -15.49 15.71 -33.99
N PRO A 264 -15.09 15.12 -35.13
CA PRO A 264 -13.70 15.20 -35.55
C PRO A 264 -13.27 16.66 -35.67
N GLY A 265 -12.22 17.04 -34.93
CA GLY A 265 -11.68 18.40 -34.92
C GLY A 265 -12.06 19.24 -33.70
N ASP A 266 -12.86 18.72 -32.77
CA ASP A 266 -13.00 19.34 -31.45
C ASP A 266 -11.65 19.39 -30.73
N ARG A 267 -11.30 20.55 -30.17
CA ARG A 267 -10.02 20.78 -29.50
C ARG A 267 -10.00 20.26 -28.06
N ASP A 268 -11.13 20.39 -27.38
CA ASP A 268 -11.35 20.09 -25.97
C ASP A 268 -12.83 19.78 -25.75
N VAL A 269 -13.17 19.32 -24.54
CA VAL A 269 -14.57 19.03 -24.19
C VAL A 269 -15.41 20.32 -24.11
N ASP A 270 -14.79 21.48 -23.83
CA ASP A 270 -15.49 22.76 -23.72
C ASP A 270 -16.21 23.12 -25.03
N GLU A 271 -15.62 22.86 -26.19
CA GLU A 271 -16.30 23.05 -27.49
C GLU A 271 -17.54 22.16 -27.70
N VAL A 272 -17.57 20.98 -27.07
CA VAL A 272 -18.74 20.08 -27.11
C VAL A 272 -19.81 20.56 -26.13
N ILE A 273 -19.39 20.98 -24.94
CA ILE A 273 -20.26 21.57 -23.90
C ILE A 273 -20.92 22.84 -24.43
N GLU A 274 -20.19 23.74 -25.08
CA GLU A 274 -20.72 24.98 -25.66
C GLU A 274 -21.83 24.69 -26.70
N ARG A 275 -21.66 23.66 -27.53
CA ARG A 275 -22.72 23.23 -28.46
C ARG A 275 -23.93 22.65 -27.75
N ALA A 276 -23.72 21.86 -26.70
CA ALA A 276 -24.81 21.31 -25.90
C ALA A 276 -25.57 22.44 -25.18
N ASP A 277 -24.87 23.45 -24.67
CA ASP A 277 -25.47 24.63 -24.03
C ASP A 277 -26.31 25.46 -25.02
N PHE A 278 -25.80 25.68 -26.24
CA PHE A 278 -26.57 26.35 -27.29
C PHE A 278 -27.86 25.58 -27.65
N ALA A 279 -27.79 24.24 -27.67
CA ALA A 279 -28.96 23.41 -27.86
C ALA A 279 -29.93 23.52 -26.65
N LEU A 280 -29.43 23.58 -25.43
CA LEU A 280 -30.24 23.75 -24.21
C LEU A 280 -30.98 25.10 -24.23
N TYR A 281 -30.30 26.16 -24.65
CA TYR A 281 -30.92 27.47 -24.86
C TYR A 281 -32.08 27.39 -25.88
N SER A 282 -31.89 26.65 -26.97
CA SER A 282 -32.93 26.41 -27.96
C SER A 282 -34.12 25.64 -27.38
N ALA A 283 -33.88 24.61 -26.55
CA ALA A 283 -34.91 23.85 -25.84
C ALA A 283 -35.74 24.74 -24.89
N LYS A 284 -35.07 25.62 -24.14
CA LYS A 284 -35.75 26.57 -23.24
C LYS A 284 -36.64 27.55 -24.00
N ASN A 285 -36.22 27.98 -25.19
CA ASN A 285 -36.99 28.89 -26.04
C ASN A 285 -38.12 28.20 -26.81
N SER A 286 -38.05 26.88 -27.03
CA SER A 286 -39.11 26.11 -27.69
C SER A 286 -40.24 25.67 -26.75
N GLY A 287 -40.29 26.19 -25.52
CA GLY A 287 -41.36 25.90 -24.56
C GLY A 287 -40.94 25.04 -23.37
N ARG A 288 -39.64 24.75 -23.20
CA ARG A 288 -39.07 23.97 -22.08
C ARG A 288 -39.56 22.52 -22.05
N ASN A 289 -39.14 21.76 -21.04
CA ASN A 289 -39.49 20.35 -20.87
C ASN A 289 -39.28 19.51 -22.15
N CYS A 290 -38.16 19.74 -22.83
CA CYS A 290 -37.84 19.07 -24.08
C CYS A 290 -36.33 18.85 -24.23
N VAL A 291 -35.97 18.05 -25.23
CA VAL A 291 -34.58 17.78 -25.61
C VAL A 291 -34.31 18.40 -26.97
N ALA A 292 -33.25 19.20 -27.08
CA ALA A 292 -32.73 19.70 -28.35
C ALA A 292 -31.32 19.15 -28.60
N VAL A 293 -30.97 18.94 -29.87
CA VAL A 293 -29.65 18.44 -30.26
C VAL A 293 -28.95 19.47 -31.13
N ALA A 294 -27.69 19.75 -30.82
CA ALA A 294 -26.84 20.56 -31.67
C ALA A 294 -26.67 19.91 -33.05
N ASP A 295 -26.79 20.73 -34.09
CA ASP A 295 -26.42 20.31 -35.44
C ASP A 295 -24.91 20.13 -35.54
N ARG A 296 -24.50 19.25 -36.45
CA ARG A 296 -23.08 19.07 -36.76
C ARG A 296 -22.58 20.36 -37.40
N LYS A 297 -21.44 20.92 -36.93
CA LYS A 297 -20.82 22.06 -37.65
C LYS A 297 -20.51 21.55 -39.07
N ALA A 298 -21.07 22.20 -40.09
CA ALA A 298 -20.75 21.88 -41.47
C ALA A 298 -19.25 22.11 -41.67
N ASN A 299 -18.53 21.08 -42.12
CA ASN A 299 -17.09 21.16 -42.36
C ASN A 299 -16.85 22.19 -43.49
N PRO A 300 -16.15 23.32 -43.26
CA PRO A 300 -15.89 24.30 -44.31
C PRO A 300 -14.92 23.82 -45.40
N ARG A 301 -14.37 22.60 -45.29
CA ARG A 301 -13.37 22.04 -46.22
C ARG A 301 -13.88 20.91 -47.12
N ALA A 302 -15.20 20.80 -47.32
CA ALA A 302 -15.78 19.92 -48.33
C ALA A 302 -16.44 20.75 -49.45
N ALA A 303 -15.62 21.52 -50.17
CA ALA A 303 -15.89 22.07 -51.49
C ALA A 303 -14.55 22.27 -52.21
#